data_AF-A0A6P8BK14-F1
#
_entry.id   AF-A0A6P8BK14-F1
#
_cell.length_a   1.000
_cell.length_b   1.000
_cell.length_c   1.000
_cell.angle_alpha   90.00
_cell.angle_beta   90.00
_cell.angle_gamma   90.00
#
_symmetry.space_group_name_H-M   'P 1'
#
loop_
_entity.id
_entity.type
_entity.pdbx_description
1 polymer ?
#
loop_
_entity_poly.entity_id
_entity_poly.type
_entity_poly.pdbx_seq_one_letter_code
_entity_poly.pdbx_strand_id
1 'polypeptide(L)'
;MASPPAGSEEFRIIKYYDLNHDPTKTLVEVERTSDGEILLGRRIDKKTTSSNFVEMFNNTPAKDLIKQLLNHENLVSIAGEVAGARIVGPNGSKGVESCKYLVFDHCDAGTLDTMLRNPPVPLTSTGFIPPSLCWHLLVSLLRALAWLHDGYREDGVGTAVNAPRGMDYDGYEQDNWFEDADWLAVLHGKITPENVFLQRPRGSETYGLVKLGNFSDAQVATHVRGANGVLVAFKRFRGEASSSEQLEKLRDGKFDDYPNFYSYYTRGSDLRAVGGILYHMMTGKQLRPPNKCPRWDCGCYHCERDAPPCQHDCFENVDLSSHDKCVDLFSNLTDYHGPYTEKDLCIQVGSLMAIDPKTSRLDSTVSLYQVVKAAHEAWLNYHPDGQLIVTLEDDLLARERRAWKKAGRMMAAEKRGRRRNI
;
A
#
# COMPACT_ATOMS: atom_id res chain seq x y z
N MET A 1 -13.47 4.44 40.98
CA MET A 1 -12.84 4.49 39.65
C MET A 1 -13.81 3.87 38.68
N ALA A 2 -14.35 4.64 37.73
CA ALA A 2 -15.25 4.10 36.73
C ALA A 2 -14.45 3.18 35.81
N SER A 3 -14.92 1.94 35.61
CA SER A 3 -14.34 1.06 34.59
C SER A 3 -14.57 1.71 33.22
N PRO A 4 -13.58 1.70 32.31
CA PRO A 4 -13.80 2.18 30.96
C PRO A 4 -14.88 1.31 30.27
N PRO A 5 -15.65 1.89 29.35
CA PRO A 5 -16.69 1.15 28.63
C PRO A 5 -16.07 -0.04 27.89
N ALA A 6 -16.70 -1.21 28.03
CA ALA A 6 -16.31 -2.42 27.32
C ALA A 6 -16.33 -2.14 25.81
N GLY A 7 -15.16 -2.21 25.16
CA GLY A 7 -15.01 -2.02 23.70
C GLY A 7 -14.04 -0.93 23.25
N SER A 8 -13.39 -0.17 24.14
CA SER A 8 -12.24 0.65 23.73
C SER A 8 -11.01 -0.24 23.59
N GLU A 9 -10.45 -0.35 22.38
CA GLU A 9 -9.13 -0.96 22.19
C GLU A 9 -8.13 -0.26 23.12
N GLU A 10 -7.66 -0.99 24.14
CA GLU A 10 -6.72 -0.43 25.10
C GLU A 10 -5.29 -0.69 24.59
N PHE A 11 -4.56 0.39 24.35
CA PHE A 11 -3.19 0.38 23.87
C PHE A 11 -2.22 0.65 25.02
N ARG A 12 -1.13 -0.13 25.09
CA ARG A 12 -0.11 0.00 26.13
C ARG A 12 1.25 0.29 25.49
N ILE A 13 1.89 1.40 25.87
CA ILE A 13 3.28 1.67 25.45
C ILE A 13 4.20 0.68 26.19
N ILE A 14 4.99 -0.10 25.43
CA ILE A 14 5.90 -1.11 25.99
C ILE A 14 7.38 -0.74 25.85
N LYS A 15 7.73 0.13 24.89
CA LYS A 15 9.13 0.54 24.66
C LYS A 15 9.24 1.90 23.98
N TYR A 16 10.32 2.62 24.27
CA TYR A 16 10.72 3.85 23.58
C TYR A 16 11.95 3.56 22.70
N TYR A 17 11.88 3.90 21.41
CA TYR A 17 12.82 3.38 20.40
C TYR A 17 14.19 4.07 20.31
N ASP A 18 14.48 5.06 21.15
CA ASP A 18 15.82 5.63 21.17
C ASP A 18 16.42 5.51 22.59
N LEU A 19 17.68 5.10 22.63
CA LEU A 19 18.32 4.31 23.70
C LEU A 19 18.72 5.14 24.93
N ASN A 20 18.67 6.47 24.85
CA ASN A 20 19.05 7.38 25.95
C ASN A 20 17.91 7.84 26.86
N HIS A 21 16.73 7.20 26.83
CA HIS A 21 15.57 7.60 27.67
C HIS A 21 15.11 9.08 27.49
N ASP A 22 15.43 9.73 26.35
CA ASP A 22 14.97 11.09 26.07
C ASP A 22 13.47 11.08 25.64
N PRO A 23 12.55 11.65 26.44
CA PRO A 23 11.13 11.71 26.11
C PRO A 23 10.79 12.69 24.97
N THR A 24 11.80 13.31 24.33
CA THR A 24 11.64 14.04 23.06
C THR A 24 11.58 13.12 21.82
N LYS A 25 11.75 11.81 22.00
CA LYS A 25 11.69 10.81 20.91
C LYS A 25 10.30 10.67 20.30
N THR A 26 10.28 10.51 18.99
CA THR A 26 9.08 10.55 18.14
C THR A 26 8.40 9.19 17.98
N LEU A 27 9.03 8.07 18.38
CA LEU A 27 8.54 6.72 18.13
C LEU A 27 8.55 5.83 19.39
N VAL A 28 7.50 5.01 19.53
CA VAL A 28 7.30 4.05 20.63
C VAL A 28 6.75 2.72 20.11
N GLU A 29 7.09 1.59 20.74
CA GLU A 29 6.36 0.34 20.55
C GLU A 29 5.11 0.35 21.44
N VAL A 30 4.00 -0.05 20.85
CA VAL A 30 2.69 -0.10 21.50
C VAL A 30 2.15 -1.52 21.35
N GLU A 31 1.66 -2.11 22.43
CA GLU A 31 0.97 -3.39 22.42
C GLU A 31 -0.53 -3.15 22.51
N ARG A 32 -1.30 -3.76 21.62
CA ARG A 32 -2.76 -3.81 21.73
C ARG A 32 -3.14 -4.91 22.73
N THR A 33 -3.83 -4.53 23.80
CA THR A 33 -4.12 -5.44 24.93
C THR A 33 -5.09 -6.58 24.59
N SER A 34 -5.93 -6.41 23.55
CA SER A 34 -6.94 -7.42 23.17
C SER A 34 -6.34 -8.68 22.57
N ASP A 35 -5.20 -8.57 21.88
CA ASP A 35 -4.58 -9.69 21.15
C ASP A 35 -3.05 -9.75 21.27
N GLY A 36 -2.43 -8.79 21.96
CA GLY A 36 -0.97 -8.71 22.11
C GLY A 36 -0.25 -8.23 20.86
N GLU A 37 -0.95 -7.68 19.86
CA GLU A 37 -0.30 -7.20 18.65
C GLU A 37 0.64 -6.03 18.94
N ILE A 38 1.86 -6.10 18.39
CA ILE A 38 2.84 -5.02 18.47
C ILE A 38 2.65 -4.05 17.31
N LEU A 39 2.52 -2.78 17.65
CA LEU A 39 2.22 -1.64 16.81
C LEU A 39 3.27 -0.53 17.03
N LEU A 40 3.30 0.46 16.14
CA LEU A 40 4.23 1.58 16.21
C LEU A 40 3.48 2.88 16.50
N GLY A 41 3.77 3.48 17.65
CA GLY A 41 3.26 4.81 18.01
C GLY A 41 4.19 5.91 17.53
N ARG A 42 3.66 6.91 16.81
CA ARG A 42 4.37 8.14 16.44
C ARG A 42 3.78 9.33 17.18
N ARG A 43 4.64 10.14 17.80
CA ARG A 43 4.21 11.33 18.52
C ARG A 43 3.55 12.34 17.56
N ILE A 44 2.42 12.90 18.00
CA ILE A 44 1.77 14.03 17.33
C ILE A 44 1.86 15.24 18.25
N ASP A 45 2.59 16.26 17.80
CA ASP A 45 2.56 17.60 18.39
C ASP A 45 2.86 18.67 17.32
N LYS A 46 2.66 19.94 17.66
CA LYS A 46 2.93 21.09 16.77
C LYS A 46 4.42 21.23 16.37
N LYS A 47 5.34 20.54 17.05
CA LYS A 47 6.79 20.61 16.77
C LYS A 47 7.25 19.54 15.78
N THR A 48 6.56 18.41 15.76
CA THR A 48 6.92 17.20 14.99
C THR A 48 5.98 16.95 13.83
N THR A 49 4.82 17.60 13.84
CA THR A 49 3.74 17.41 12.88
C THR A 49 3.20 18.77 12.44
N SER A 50 2.77 18.89 11.18
CA SER A 50 2.23 20.15 10.66
C SER A 50 0.97 20.57 11.43
N SER A 51 0.85 21.87 11.73
CA SER A 51 -0.30 22.41 12.47
C SER A 51 -1.63 22.03 11.81
N ASN A 52 -1.70 22.06 10.48
CA ASN A 52 -2.90 21.70 9.71
C ASN A 52 -3.29 20.23 9.93
N PHE A 53 -2.33 19.31 9.97
CA PHE A 53 -2.61 17.90 10.23
C PHE A 53 -3.07 17.70 11.67
N VAL A 54 -2.42 18.35 12.64
CA VAL A 54 -2.83 18.27 14.05
C VAL A 54 -4.25 18.80 14.24
N GLU A 55 -4.60 19.90 13.59
CA GLU A 55 -5.95 20.49 13.63
C GLU A 55 -6.98 19.56 12.98
N MET A 56 -6.71 19.08 11.76
CA MET A 56 -7.56 18.13 11.04
C MET A 56 -7.76 16.83 11.85
N PHE A 57 -6.70 16.28 12.45
CA PHE A 57 -6.79 15.01 13.18
C PHE A 57 -7.46 15.16 14.56
N ASN A 58 -7.48 16.37 15.12
CA ASN A 58 -8.30 16.66 16.30
C ASN A 58 -9.79 16.88 15.96
N ASN A 59 -10.14 17.05 14.68
CA ASN A 59 -11.52 17.09 14.20
C ASN A 59 -12.04 15.64 14.04
N THR A 60 -12.93 15.21 14.93
CA THR A 60 -13.39 13.81 15.05
C THR A 60 -13.90 13.21 13.72
N PRO A 61 -14.83 13.85 12.98
CA PRO A 61 -15.25 13.35 11.66
C PRO A 61 -14.09 13.11 10.68
N ALA A 62 -13.17 14.07 10.53
CA ALA A 62 -12.06 13.93 9.59
C ALA A 62 -11.10 12.81 9.99
N LYS A 63 -10.84 12.68 11.30
CA LYS A 63 -10.04 11.58 11.85
C LYS A 63 -10.64 10.21 11.54
N ASP A 64 -11.93 10.04 11.82
CA ASP A 64 -12.60 8.75 11.66
C ASP A 64 -12.67 8.34 10.19
N LEU A 65 -12.90 9.30 9.28
CA LEU A 65 -12.83 9.08 7.84
C LEU A 65 -11.44 8.63 7.39
N ILE A 66 -10.36 9.25 7.88
CA ILE A 66 -8.98 8.85 7.51
C ILE A 66 -8.67 7.45 8.06
N LYS A 67 -9.07 7.15 9.30
CA LYS A 67 -8.92 5.81 9.86
C LYS A 67 -9.63 4.76 9.03
N GLN A 68 -10.86 5.05 8.58
CA GLN A 68 -11.63 4.16 7.73
C GLN A 68 -11.00 4.00 6.34
N LEU A 69 -10.57 5.10 5.70
CA LEU A 69 -9.91 5.08 4.40
C LEU A 69 -8.61 4.26 4.44
N LEU A 70 -7.84 4.36 5.52
CA LEU A 70 -6.57 3.63 5.65
C LEU A 70 -6.75 2.21 6.24
N ASN A 71 -7.96 1.82 6.62
CA ASN A 71 -8.26 0.48 7.13
C ASN A 71 -8.34 -0.54 5.99
N HIS A 72 -7.16 -0.96 5.53
CA HIS A 72 -7.00 -1.97 4.50
C HIS A 72 -5.74 -2.79 4.78
N GLU A 73 -5.78 -4.10 4.52
CA GLU A 73 -4.68 -5.02 4.85
C GLU A 73 -3.36 -4.65 4.18
N ASN A 74 -3.40 -4.16 2.93
CA ASN A 74 -2.23 -3.69 2.19
C ASN A 74 -1.99 -2.17 2.29
N LEU A 75 -2.63 -1.47 3.23
CA LEU A 75 -2.26 -0.10 3.59
C LEU A 75 -1.67 -0.09 5.00
N VAL A 76 -0.74 0.84 5.27
CA VAL A 76 -0.32 1.13 6.64
C VAL A 76 -1.49 1.78 7.36
N SER A 77 -2.16 1.00 8.21
CA SER A 77 -3.38 1.38 8.89
C SER A 77 -3.10 2.23 10.12
N ILE A 78 -4.07 3.06 10.50
CA ILE A 78 -4.10 3.75 11.78
C ILE A 78 -4.93 2.91 12.75
N ALA A 79 -4.27 2.21 13.65
CA ALA A 79 -4.93 1.38 14.66
C ALA A 79 -5.62 2.23 15.73
N GLY A 80 -5.00 3.34 16.16
CA GLY A 80 -5.59 4.10 17.26
C GLY A 80 -4.71 5.22 17.80
N GLU A 81 -5.01 5.63 19.03
CA GLU A 81 -4.28 6.67 19.75
C GLU A 81 -3.92 6.14 21.13
N VAL A 82 -2.72 6.49 21.62
CA VAL A 82 -2.32 6.20 22.99
C VAL A 82 -1.74 7.46 23.65
N ALA A 83 -2.13 7.70 24.90
CA ALA A 83 -1.57 8.77 25.70
C ALA A 83 -0.27 8.29 26.36
N GLY A 84 0.75 9.14 26.34
CA GLY A 84 2.00 8.92 27.06
C GLY A 84 2.41 10.15 27.85
N ALA A 85 3.57 10.08 28.48
CA ALA A 85 4.11 11.13 29.34
C ALA A 85 5.47 11.63 28.82
N ARG A 86 5.69 12.94 28.87
CA ARG A 86 6.95 13.62 28.56
C ARG A 86 7.50 14.31 29.79
N ILE A 87 8.79 14.18 30.07
CA ILE A 87 9.44 15.00 31.09
C ILE A 87 9.80 16.34 30.45
N VAL A 88 9.29 17.43 31.03
CA VAL A 88 9.55 18.81 30.60
C VAL A 88 10.21 19.52 31.75
N GLY A 89 11.37 20.11 31.50
CA GLY A 89 12.00 21.01 32.44
C GLY A 89 12.69 22.16 31.71
N PRO A 90 12.38 23.41 32.02
CA PRO A 90 13.34 24.49 31.91
C PRO A 90 14.19 24.46 33.19
N ASN A 91 15.51 24.31 33.05
CA ASN A 91 16.46 24.40 34.18
C ASN A 91 16.37 23.29 35.25
N GLY A 92 16.02 22.05 34.89
CA GLY A 92 16.14 20.89 35.79
C GLY A 92 14.98 20.64 36.75
N SER A 93 13.88 21.39 36.67
CA SER A 93 12.63 21.03 37.35
C SER A 93 11.83 20.00 36.54
N LYS A 94 11.55 18.84 37.14
CA LYS A 94 10.83 17.71 36.52
C LYS A 94 9.32 17.97 36.52
N GLY A 95 8.75 18.41 35.40
CA GLY A 95 7.31 18.34 35.13
C GLY A 95 6.99 17.17 34.18
N VAL A 96 5.83 16.52 34.34
CA VAL A 96 5.33 15.52 33.37
C VAL A 96 4.21 16.14 32.55
N GLU A 97 4.43 16.32 31.25
CA GLU A 97 3.43 16.78 30.30
C GLU A 97 2.83 15.57 29.55
N SER A 98 1.51 15.51 29.46
CA SER A 98 0.82 14.48 28.67
C SER A 98 1.08 14.71 27.18
N CYS A 99 1.37 13.64 26.43
CA CYS A 99 1.53 13.67 24.98
C CYS A 99 0.72 12.56 24.31
N LYS A 100 0.34 12.76 23.04
CA LYS A 100 -0.43 11.80 22.25
C LYS A 100 0.44 11.15 21.19
N TYR A 101 0.24 9.85 21.01
CA TYR A 101 0.84 9.07 19.93
C TYR A 101 -0.27 8.52 19.04
N LEU A 102 -0.06 8.61 17.73
CA LEU A 102 -0.85 7.93 16.73
C LEU A 102 -0.24 6.56 16.48
N VAL A 103 -1.05 5.52 16.59
CA VAL A 103 -0.62 4.12 16.54
C VAL A 103 -0.89 3.58 15.15
N PHE A 104 0.15 3.05 14.53
CA PHE A 104 0.16 2.47 13.19
C PHE A 104 0.56 1.00 13.23
N ASP A 105 0.30 0.29 12.13
CA ASP A 105 0.87 -1.04 11.90
C ASP A 105 2.40 -1.04 12.09
N HIS A 106 2.92 -2.02 12.80
CA HIS A 106 4.36 -2.22 12.90
C HIS A 106 4.85 -3.03 11.70
N CYS A 107 5.51 -2.35 10.76
CA CYS A 107 6.15 -2.97 9.60
C CYS A 107 7.59 -3.36 9.93
N ASP A 108 7.73 -4.48 10.64
CA ASP A 108 8.96 -4.89 11.33
C ASP A 108 10.05 -5.47 10.41
N ALA A 109 9.76 -5.69 9.13
CA ALA A 109 10.73 -6.04 8.09
C ALA A 109 11.28 -4.80 7.34
N GLY A 110 10.82 -3.59 7.69
CA GLY A 110 11.30 -2.34 7.11
C GLY A 110 10.64 -1.99 5.77
N THR A 111 11.33 -1.20 4.95
CA THR A 111 10.85 -0.78 3.63
C THR A 111 11.46 -1.62 2.52
N LEU A 112 10.77 -1.69 1.38
CA LEU A 112 11.29 -2.32 0.17
C LEU A 112 12.60 -1.65 -0.28
N ASP A 113 12.74 -0.33 -0.14
CA ASP A 113 13.99 0.37 -0.43
C ASP A 113 15.18 -0.17 0.38
N THR A 114 14.97 -0.45 1.67
CA THR A 114 16.03 -1.03 2.52
C THR A 114 16.46 -2.40 2.01
N MET A 115 15.50 -3.22 1.58
CA MET A 115 15.76 -4.52 0.97
C MET A 115 16.48 -4.41 -0.37
N LEU A 116 16.09 -3.47 -1.23
CA LEU A 116 16.70 -3.30 -2.56
C LEU A 116 18.13 -2.74 -2.48
N ARG A 117 18.44 -1.90 -1.48
CA ARG A 117 19.81 -1.40 -1.26
C ARG A 117 20.76 -2.46 -0.72
N ASN A 118 20.24 -3.34 0.13
CA ASN A 118 20.99 -4.43 0.76
C ASN A 118 20.25 -5.76 0.51
N PRO A 119 20.26 -6.25 -0.73
CA PRO A 119 19.50 -7.43 -1.11
C PRO A 119 20.03 -8.65 -0.35
N PRO A 120 19.15 -9.60 0.02
CA PRO A 120 19.56 -10.82 0.71
C PRO A 120 20.40 -11.73 -0.18
N VAL A 121 20.34 -11.56 -1.51
CA VAL A 121 21.06 -12.34 -2.52
C VAL A 121 21.72 -11.40 -3.53
N PRO A 122 22.89 -11.76 -4.09
CA PRO A 122 23.52 -10.98 -5.14
C PRO A 122 22.68 -11.01 -6.42
N LEU A 123 22.78 -9.97 -7.24
CA LEU A 123 22.22 -9.95 -8.59
C LEU A 123 22.86 -11.08 -9.42
N THR A 124 22.03 -11.90 -10.06
CA THR A 124 22.48 -12.99 -10.93
C THR A 124 21.92 -12.79 -12.35
N SER A 125 22.37 -13.62 -13.31
CA SER A 125 21.80 -13.65 -14.67
C SER A 125 20.32 -14.08 -14.71
N THR A 126 19.79 -14.47 -13.55
CA THR A 126 18.45 -15.00 -13.39
C THR A 126 17.49 -14.03 -12.72
N GLY A 127 18.01 -12.93 -12.19
CA GLY A 127 17.24 -11.87 -11.57
C GLY A 127 17.86 -11.38 -10.27
N PHE A 128 17.20 -10.39 -9.67
CA PHE A 128 17.62 -9.79 -8.40
C PHE A 128 16.82 -10.34 -7.22
N ILE A 129 15.50 -10.42 -7.38
CA ILE A 129 14.54 -10.88 -6.37
C ILE A 129 13.76 -12.09 -6.93
N PRO A 130 13.41 -13.10 -6.10
CA PRO A 130 12.63 -14.26 -6.56
C PRO A 130 11.26 -13.87 -7.16
N PRO A 131 10.81 -14.52 -8.25
CA PRO A 131 9.53 -14.24 -8.89
C PRO A 131 8.32 -14.31 -7.95
N SER A 132 8.33 -15.26 -7.03
CA SER A 132 7.31 -15.42 -5.99
C SER A 132 7.10 -14.15 -5.14
N LEU A 133 8.19 -13.46 -4.78
CA LEU A 133 8.12 -12.20 -4.03
C LEU A 133 7.66 -11.03 -4.93
N CYS A 134 8.03 -11.05 -6.21
CA CYS A 134 7.52 -10.08 -7.19
C CYS A 134 6.01 -10.21 -7.38
N TRP A 135 5.48 -11.44 -7.52
CA TRP A 135 4.05 -11.73 -7.55
C TRP A 135 3.33 -11.26 -6.29
N HIS A 136 3.87 -11.62 -5.11
CA HIS A 136 3.31 -11.20 -3.82
C HIS A 136 3.18 -9.68 -3.71
N LEU A 137 4.23 -8.95 -4.12
CA LEU A 137 4.23 -7.49 -4.10
C LEU A 137 3.26 -6.89 -5.13
N LEU A 138 3.23 -7.42 -6.35
CA LEU A 138 2.35 -7.00 -7.42
C LEU A 138 0.88 -7.09 -7.00
N VAL A 139 0.44 -8.26 -6.53
CA VAL A 139 -0.94 -8.50 -6.09
C VAL A 139 -1.29 -7.60 -4.91
N SER A 140 -0.42 -7.51 -3.90
CA SER A 140 -0.66 -6.69 -2.71
C SER A 140 -0.81 -5.20 -3.03
N LEU A 141 0.06 -4.64 -3.89
CA LEU A 141 -0.01 -3.23 -4.27
C LEU A 141 -1.21 -2.94 -5.16
N LEU A 142 -1.56 -3.82 -6.08
CA LEU A 142 -2.77 -3.64 -6.90
C LEU A 142 -4.05 -3.75 -6.06
N ARG A 143 -4.09 -4.63 -5.05
CA ARG A 143 -5.21 -4.70 -4.10
C ARG A 143 -5.36 -3.40 -3.31
N ALA A 144 -4.24 -2.85 -2.81
CA ALA A 144 -4.22 -1.54 -2.15
C ALA A 144 -4.71 -0.40 -3.07
N LEU A 145 -4.28 -0.39 -4.34
CA LEU A 145 -4.69 0.62 -5.30
C LEU A 145 -6.11 0.43 -5.80
N ALA A 146 -6.62 -0.79 -5.88
CA ALA A 146 -8.02 -1.05 -6.19
C ALA A 146 -8.94 -0.44 -5.12
N TRP A 147 -8.55 -0.53 -3.85
CA TRP A 147 -9.24 0.17 -2.75
C TRP A 147 -9.17 1.69 -2.90
N LEU A 148 -7.96 2.25 -3.06
CA LEU A 148 -7.80 3.70 -3.14
C LEU A 148 -8.47 4.31 -4.38
N HIS A 149 -8.31 3.68 -5.55
CA HIS A 149 -8.79 4.22 -6.82
C HIS A 149 -10.28 3.95 -7.06
N ASP A 150 -10.78 2.79 -6.63
CA ASP A 150 -12.10 2.31 -7.03
C ASP A 150 -13.01 1.96 -5.85
N GLY A 151 -12.54 2.09 -4.60
CA GLY A 151 -13.29 1.73 -3.39
C GLY A 151 -13.43 0.22 -3.21
N TYR A 152 -12.71 -0.57 -3.98
CA TYR A 152 -12.86 -2.01 -3.98
C TYR A 152 -12.09 -2.67 -2.83
N ARG A 153 -12.82 -3.43 -2.01
CA ARG A 153 -12.24 -4.27 -0.97
C ARG A 153 -12.65 -5.71 -1.23
N GLU A 154 -11.67 -6.60 -1.22
CA GLU A 154 -11.91 -8.02 -1.30
C GLU A 154 -12.23 -8.55 0.11
N ASP A 155 -13.49 -8.90 0.33
CA ASP A 155 -13.95 -9.52 1.57
C ASP A 155 -13.41 -10.95 1.65
N GLY A 156 -12.41 -11.15 2.51
CA GLY A 156 -11.88 -12.48 2.81
C GLY A 156 -12.86 -13.32 3.63
N VAL A 157 -12.86 -14.63 3.39
CA VAL A 157 -13.51 -15.64 4.23
C VAL A 157 -13.03 -15.48 5.68
N GLY A 158 -13.94 -15.14 6.60
CA GLY A 158 -13.77 -15.39 8.05
C GLY A 158 -13.38 -14.20 8.93
N THR A 159 -13.13 -13.01 8.40
CA THR A 159 -13.04 -11.80 9.24
C THR A 159 -14.24 -10.91 8.99
N ALA A 160 -15.20 -10.95 9.91
CA ALA A 160 -16.19 -9.90 10.08
C ALA A 160 -15.46 -8.61 10.49
N VAL A 161 -14.80 -7.95 9.54
CA VAL A 161 -14.41 -6.56 9.69
C VAL A 161 -15.72 -5.81 9.63
N ASN A 162 -16.15 -5.27 10.78
CA ASN A 162 -17.34 -4.44 10.84
C ASN A 162 -17.24 -3.38 9.74
N ALA A 163 -18.14 -3.48 8.76
CA ALA A 163 -18.37 -2.45 7.77
C ALA A 163 -18.50 -1.08 8.48
N PRO A 164 -18.21 0.03 7.79
CA PRO A 164 -18.46 1.36 8.31
C PRO A 164 -19.87 1.42 8.92
N ARG A 165 -19.95 1.76 10.20
CA ARG A 165 -21.23 1.89 10.91
C ARG A 165 -22.06 2.97 10.20
N GLY A 166 -23.10 2.55 9.49
CA GLY A 166 -23.97 3.45 8.74
C GLY A 166 -24.86 2.78 7.68
N MET A 167 -24.59 1.54 7.27
CA MET A 167 -25.49 0.78 6.38
C MET A 167 -26.09 -0.42 7.09
N ASP A 168 -27.41 -0.41 7.21
CA ASP A 168 -28.20 -1.50 7.78
C ASP A 168 -28.03 -2.76 6.92
N TYR A 169 -27.53 -3.84 7.54
CA TYR A 169 -27.16 -5.08 6.86
C TYR A 169 -28.32 -6.08 6.94
N ASP A 170 -28.98 -6.34 5.82
CA ASP A 170 -30.04 -7.34 5.66
C ASP A 170 -29.57 -8.57 4.84
N GLY A 171 -28.33 -9.00 5.05
CA GLY A 171 -27.91 -10.42 4.95
C GLY A 171 -28.02 -11.14 3.60
N TYR A 172 -28.48 -10.50 2.52
CA TYR A 172 -28.69 -11.13 1.20
C TYR A 172 -27.94 -10.47 0.04
N GLU A 173 -27.17 -9.40 0.27
CA GLU A 173 -26.37 -8.72 -0.76
C GLU A 173 -24.89 -8.68 -0.38
N GLN A 174 -24.21 -9.84 -0.44
CA GLN A 174 -22.75 -9.91 -0.32
C GLN A 174 -22.00 -9.51 -1.61
N ASP A 175 -22.73 -9.28 -2.71
CA ASP A 175 -22.14 -9.16 -4.05
C ASP A 175 -21.81 -7.72 -4.51
N ASN A 176 -22.21 -6.66 -3.79
CA ASN A 176 -22.17 -5.28 -4.33
C ASN A 176 -21.42 -4.23 -3.47
N TRP A 177 -20.27 -4.57 -2.87
CA TRP A 177 -19.31 -3.53 -2.43
C TRP A 177 -18.71 -2.72 -3.61
N PHE A 178 -19.01 -3.11 -4.84
CA PHE A 178 -18.52 -2.49 -6.07
C PHE A 178 -19.12 -1.12 -6.40
N GLU A 179 -20.09 -0.61 -5.62
CA GLU A 179 -21.01 0.45 -6.07
C GLU A 179 -21.25 1.59 -5.07
N ASP A 180 -20.24 2.03 -4.29
CA ASP A 180 -20.35 3.40 -3.78
C ASP A 180 -20.17 4.34 -4.97
N ALA A 181 -21.30 4.71 -5.58
CA ALA A 181 -21.37 5.61 -6.73
C ALA A 181 -20.71 6.96 -6.42
N ASP A 182 -20.52 7.30 -5.14
CA ASP A 182 -19.89 8.55 -4.70
C ASP A 182 -18.41 8.38 -4.32
N TRP A 183 -17.79 7.22 -4.57
CA TRP A 183 -16.35 7.03 -4.30
C TRP A 183 -15.50 7.97 -5.15
N LEU A 184 -14.78 8.87 -4.47
CA LEU A 184 -13.77 9.70 -5.09
C LEU A 184 -12.41 9.01 -5.01
N ALA A 185 -11.85 8.72 -6.18
CA ALA A 185 -10.54 8.07 -6.29
C ALA A 185 -9.46 8.83 -5.51
N VAL A 186 -8.71 8.13 -4.67
CA VAL A 186 -7.56 8.66 -3.95
C VAL A 186 -6.30 8.19 -4.68
N LEU A 187 -5.55 9.12 -5.25
CA LEU A 187 -4.26 8.84 -5.87
C LEU A 187 -3.15 8.94 -4.81
N HIS A 188 -2.25 7.97 -4.74
CA HIS A 188 -1.19 7.97 -3.72
C HIS A 188 -0.16 9.08 -3.97
N GLY A 189 0.12 9.41 -5.24
CA GLY A 189 0.95 10.56 -5.62
C GLY A 189 2.47 10.35 -5.47
N LYS A 190 2.90 9.23 -4.89
CA LYS A 190 4.31 8.94 -4.61
C LYS A 190 4.57 7.46 -4.32
N ILE A 191 4.29 6.58 -5.28
CA ILE A 191 4.64 5.16 -5.13
C ILE A 191 6.13 4.98 -5.42
N THR A 192 6.88 4.65 -4.37
CA THR A 192 8.33 4.37 -4.43
C THR A 192 8.67 3.23 -3.46
N PRO A 193 9.83 2.56 -3.61
CA PRO A 193 10.25 1.52 -2.67
C PRO A 193 10.33 1.98 -1.21
N GLU A 194 10.57 3.28 -0.95
CA GLU A 194 10.61 3.86 0.40
C GLU A 194 9.23 3.91 1.07
N ASN A 195 8.17 3.88 0.26
CA ASN A 195 6.77 3.97 0.69
C ASN A 195 6.07 2.60 0.69
N VAL A 196 6.78 1.54 0.32
CA VAL A 196 6.30 0.15 0.41
C VAL A 196 6.95 -0.51 1.62
N PHE A 197 6.12 -0.88 2.58
CA PHE A 197 6.51 -1.46 3.85
C PHE A 197 6.26 -2.97 3.87
N LEU A 198 7.14 -3.71 4.54
CA LEU A 198 7.10 -5.16 4.64
C LEU A 198 6.90 -5.56 6.10
N GLN A 199 6.08 -6.59 6.31
CA GLN A 199 5.96 -7.29 7.58
C GLN A 199 6.62 -8.67 7.51
N ARG A 200 7.18 -9.13 8.62
CA ARG A 200 7.61 -10.54 8.73
C ARG A 200 6.39 -11.47 8.71
N PRO A 201 6.52 -12.69 8.15
CA PRO A 201 5.47 -13.70 8.30
C PRO A 201 5.25 -14.01 9.78
N ARG A 202 3.99 -14.17 10.17
CA ARG A 202 3.52 -14.41 11.54
C ARG A 202 3.01 -15.85 11.74
N GLY A 203 2.80 -16.61 10.68
CA GLY A 203 2.36 -18.00 10.70
C GLY A 203 3.14 -18.91 9.77
N SER A 204 2.41 -19.69 8.96
CA SER A 204 3.00 -20.53 7.93
C SER A 204 3.01 -19.91 6.54
N GLU A 205 2.53 -18.67 6.39
CA GLU A 205 2.64 -17.93 5.15
C GLU A 205 4.11 -17.68 4.77
N THR A 206 4.42 -17.78 3.48
CA THR A 206 5.79 -17.66 2.97
C THR A 206 6.32 -16.23 3.13
N TYR A 207 5.47 -15.24 2.87
CA TYR A 207 5.77 -13.82 3.01
C TYR A 207 4.75 -13.15 3.93
N GLY A 208 5.21 -12.23 4.77
CA GLY A 208 4.29 -11.36 5.52
C GLY A 208 3.65 -10.30 4.63
N LEU A 209 2.80 -9.47 5.22
CA LEU A 209 2.04 -8.45 4.48
C LEU A 209 2.95 -7.41 3.82
N VAL A 210 2.55 -7.00 2.61
CA VAL A 210 3.08 -5.82 1.92
C VAL A 210 2.07 -4.69 2.10
N LYS A 211 2.53 -3.55 2.60
CA LYS A 211 1.70 -2.40 2.93
C LYS A 211 2.21 -1.14 2.25
N LEU A 212 1.33 -0.43 1.55
CA LEU A 212 1.60 0.89 1.01
C LEU A 212 1.39 1.94 2.12
N GLY A 213 2.30 2.90 2.25
CA GLY A 213 2.27 3.91 3.30
C GLY A 213 2.84 5.27 2.86
N ASN A 214 2.99 6.20 3.79
CA ASN A 214 3.45 7.58 3.54
C ASN A 214 2.55 8.36 2.56
N PHE A 215 1.27 8.47 2.90
CA PHE A 215 0.23 9.19 2.14
C PHE A 215 0.34 10.73 2.15
N SER A 216 1.52 11.31 2.41
CA SER A 216 1.68 12.77 2.48
C SER A 216 1.45 13.49 1.15
N ASP A 217 1.62 12.78 0.04
CA ASP A 217 1.40 13.26 -1.32
C ASP A 217 0.07 12.80 -1.90
N ALA A 218 -0.70 12.02 -1.13
CA ALA A 218 -1.96 11.46 -1.58
C ALA A 218 -3.02 12.56 -1.75
N GLN A 219 -3.81 12.43 -2.81
CA GLN A 219 -4.78 13.44 -3.22
C GLN A 219 -6.05 12.79 -3.75
N VAL A 220 -7.18 13.41 -3.45
CA VAL A 220 -8.47 13.05 -4.04
C VAL A 220 -8.52 13.57 -5.48
N ALA A 221 -8.84 12.70 -6.42
CA ALA A 221 -8.99 13.06 -7.83
C ALA A 221 -10.24 13.94 -8.04
N THR A 222 -10.26 14.72 -9.12
CA THR A 222 -11.28 15.75 -9.32
C THR A 222 -12.67 15.26 -9.71
N HIS A 223 -12.85 13.98 -10.03
CA HIS A 223 -14.14 13.43 -10.48
C HIS A 223 -14.44 12.04 -9.93
N VAL A 224 -15.73 11.74 -9.88
CA VAL A 224 -16.32 10.47 -9.47
C VAL A 224 -16.12 9.40 -10.56
N ARG A 225 -16.04 8.13 -10.15
CA ARG A 225 -15.94 6.96 -11.03
C ARG A 225 -17.05 6.99 -12.11
N GLY A 226 -16.67 6.72 -13.37
CA GLY A 226 -17.62 6.64 -14.51
C GLY A 226 -17.88 7.95 -15.26
N ALA A 227 -17.36 9.09 -14.80
CA ALA A 227 -17.38 10.32 -15.57
C ALA A 227 -16.41 10.24 -16.77
N ASN A 228 -16.81 10.79 -17.93
CA ASN A 228 -15.93 10.88 -19.11
C ASN A 228 -14.70 11.75 -18.79
N GLY A 229 -13.50 11.15 -18.76
CA GLY A 229 -12.24 11.88 -18.58
C GLY A 229 -11.15 11.07 -17.90
N VAL A 230 -9.94 11.64 -17.83
CA VAL A 230 -8.83 11.06 -17.05
C VAL A 230 -9.00 11.44 -15.58
N LEU A 231 -8.84 10.48 -14.66
CA LEU A 231 -8.75 10.76 -13.22
C LEU A 231 -7.39 11.39 -12.91
N VAL A 232 -7.42 12.66 -12.54
CA VAL A 232 -6.22 13.46 -12.28
C VAL A 232 -6.30 14.13 -10.91
N ALA A 233 -5.20 14.11 -10.19
CA ALA A 233 -4.93 15.00 -9.06
C ALA A 233 -3.80 15.98 -9.43
N PHE A 234 -3.86 17.16 -8.83
CA PHE A 234 -2.97 18.27 -9.17
C PHE A 234 -2.18 18.72 -7.96
N LYS A 235 -0.86 18.49 -8.01
CA LYS A 235 0.03 19.07 -7.02
C LYS A 235 0.42 20.49 -7.46
N ARG A 236 -0.03 21.47 -6.67
CA ARG A 236 0.17 22.90 -6.91
C ARG A 236 1.66 23.23 -7.02
N PHE A 237 2.07 23.82 -8.14
CA PHE A 237 3.37 24.48 -8.20
C PHE A 237 3.25 25.84 -7.49
N ARG A 238 4.09 26.11 -6.49
CA ARG A 238 4.17 27.41 -5.78
C ARG A 238 2.91 27.91 -5.05
N GLY A 239 1.90 27.06 -4.87
CA GLY A 239 0.73 27.36 -4.02
C GLY A 239 -0.38 28.18 -4.69
N GLU A 240 -0.29 28.47 -5.98
CA GLU A 240 -1.37 29.13 -6.74
C GLU A 240 -2.57 28.19 -6.95
N ALA A 241 -3.78 28.76 -6.96
CA ALA A 241 -5.02 28.00 -7.19
C ALA A 241 -5.21 27.73 -8.69
N SER A 242 -5.58 26.50 -9.05
CA SER A 242 -5.99 26.16 -10.41
C SER A 242 -7.40 26.71 -10.69
N SER A 243 -7.62 27.28 -11.87
CA SER A 243 -8.96 27.66 -12.32
C SER A 243 -9.77 26.41 -12.73
N SER A 244 -11.10 26.51 -12.68
CA SER A 244 -11.99 25.44 -13.14
C SER A 244 -11.71 25.04 -14.60
N GLU A 245 -11.42 26.01 -15.46
CA GLU A 245 -11.11 25.79 -16.88
C GLU A 245 -9.82 24.96 -17.08
N GLN A 246 -8.81 25.17 -16.23
CA GLN A 246 -7.57 24.39 -16.27
C GLN A 246 -7.82 22.93 -15.88
N LEU A 247 -8.64 22.71 -14.85
CA LEU A 247 -9.01 21.35 -14.41
C LEU A 247 -9.79 20.62 -15.50
N GLU A 248 -10.70 21.30 -16.20
CA GLU A 248 -11.45 20.73 -17.33
C GLU A 248 -10.55 20.35 -18.50
N LYS A 249 -9.62 21.21 -18.91
CA LYS A 249 -8.68 20.90 -20.00
C LYS A 249 -7.80 19.69 -19.67
N LEU A 250 -7.32 19.61 -18.43
CA LEU A 250 -6.50 18.50 -17.96
C LEU A 250 -7.30 17.20 -17.86
N ARG A 251 -8.56 17.26 -17.41
CA ARG A 251 -9.51 16.13 -17.47
C ARG A 251 -9.69 15.61 -18.90
N ASP A 252 -9.78 16.52 -19.86
CA ASP A 252 -9.95 16.19 -21.28
C ASP A 252 -8.65 15.68 -21.93
N GLY A 253 -7.57 15.53 -21.14
CA GLY A 253 -6.29 14.97 -21.59
C GLY A 253 -5.35 16.00 -22.21
N LYS A 254 -5.63 17.30 -22.10
CA LYS A 254 -4.80 18.38 -22.65
C LYS A 254 -3.65 18.74 -21.70
N PHE A 255 -2.83 17.74 -21.35
CA PHE A 255 -1.67 17.92 -20.46
C PHE A 255 -0.60 18.84 -21.05
N ASP A 256 -0.49 18.89 -22.38
CA ASP A 256 0.50 19.70 -23.11
C ASP A 256 0.23 21.21 -23.05
N ASP A 257 -0.98 21.63 -22.65
CA ASP A 257 -1.31 23.04 -22.43
C ASP A 257 -0.65 23.59 -21.15
N TYR A 258 -0.17 22.72 -20.25
CA TYR A 258 0.36 23.11 -18.93
C TYR A 258 1.67 22.41 -18.50
N PRO A 259 2.71 22.35 -19.36
CA PRO A 259 3.87 21.48 -19.17
C PRO A 259 4.82 21.90 -18.03
N ASN A 260 4.68 23.12 -17.51
CA ASN A 260 5.60 23.71 -16.52
C ASN A 260 4.93 24.27 -15.26
N PHE A 261 3.59 24.27 -15.18
CA PHE A 261 2.85 24.92 -14.09
C PHE A 261 2.24 23.93 -13.08
N TYR A 262 2.16 22.65 -13.43
CA TYR A 262 1.62 21.62 -12.54
C TYR A 262 2.44 20.34 -12.62
N SER A 263 2.66 19.70 -11.48
CA SER A 263 2.87 18.25 -11.46
C SER A 263 1.49 17.62 -11.37
N TYR A 264 1.01 17.07 -12.48
CA TYR A 264 -0.20 16.25 -12.48
C TYR A 264 0.15 14.82 -12.08
N TYR A 265 -0.85 14.13 -11.55
CA TYR A 265 -0.72 12.75 -11.14
C TYR A 265 -2.01 12.04 -11.48
N THR A 266 -1.93 10.86 -12.09
CA THR A 266 -3.10 10.11 -12.55
C THR A 266 -3.10 8.71 -11.94
N ARG A 267 -4.23 8.01 -12.05
CA ARG A 267 -4.30 6.57 -11.79
C ARG A 267 -3.18 5.81 -12.51
N GLY A 268 -2.91 6.18 -13.76
CA GLY A 268 -1.84 5.61 -14.57
C GLY A 268 -0.44 5.89 -14.01
N SER A 269 -0.24 7.03 -13.35
CA SER A 269 1.03 7.33 -12.66
C SER A 269 1.31 6.35 -11.53
N ASP A 270 0.32 6.03 -10.68
CA ASP A 270 0.45 5.05 -9.60
C ASP A 270 0.75 3.65 -10.16
N LEU A 271 -0.02 3.21 -11.17
CA LEU A 271 0.14 1.88 -11.75
C LEU A 271 1.47 1.69 -12.47
N ARG A 272 1.92 2.70 -13.24
CA ARG A 272 3.24 2.66 -13.88
C ARG A 272 4.37 2.64 -12.84
N ALA A 273 4.21 3.35 -11.72
CA ALA A 273 5.19 3.33 -10.64
C ALA A 273 5.31 1.92 -10.00
N VAL A 274 4.21 1.19 -9.82
CA VAL A 274 4.24 -0.24 -9.41
C VAL A 274 5.03 -1.07 -10.42
N GLY A 275 4.76 -0.91 -11.73
CA GLY A 275 5.52 -1.59 -12.78
C GLY A 275 7.02 -1.31 -12.71
N GLY A 276 7.42 -0.06 -12.46
CA GLY A 276 8.83 0.31 -12.33
C GLY A 276 9.51 -0.25 -11.08
N ILE A 277 8.79 -0.39 -9.96
CA ILE A 277 9.30 -1.07 -8.77
C ILE A 277 9.57 -2.55 -9.09
N LEU A 278 8.62 -3.22 -9.73
CA LEU A 278 8.76 -4.64 -10.08
C LEU A 278 9.85 -4.87 -11.11
N TYR A 279 9.99 -4.00 -12.11
CA TYR A 279 11.12 -4.04 -13.03
C TYR A 279 12.46 -3.97 -12.30
N HIS A 280 12.59 -3.10 -11.28
CA HIS A 280 13.80 -3.04 -10.45
C HIS A 280 14.01 -4.32 -9.65
N MET A 281 12.95 -4.90 -9.08
CA MET A 281 13.02 -6.19 -8.38
C MET A 281 13.42 -7.34 -9.31
N MET A 282 13.00 -7.33 -10.57
CA MET A 282 13.28 -8.40 -11.51
C MET A 282 14.68 -8.28 -12.13
N THR A 283 15.10 -7.06 -12.47
CA THR A 283 16.32 -6.81 -13.27
C THR A 283 17.49 -6.22 -12.50
N GLY A 284 17.27 -5.71 -11.29
CA GLY A 284 18.24 -4.89 -10.56
C GLY A 284 18.44 -3.49 -11.16
N LYS A 285 17.73 -3.12 -12.24
CA LYS A 285 17.81 -1.81 -12.89
C LYS A 285 16.66 -0.93 -12.45
N GLN A 286 16.95 0.27 -11.98
CA GLN A 286 15.92 1.23 -11.60
C GLN A 286 15.39 1.99 -12.83
N LEU A 287 14.08 1.94 -13.09
CA LEU A 287 13.45 2.94 -13.97
C LEU A 287 13.39 4.26 -13.22
N ARG A 288 13.76 5.35 -13.89
CA ARG A 288 13.52 6.68 -13.34
C ARG A 288 12.02 7.01 -13.42
N PRO A 289 11.52 7.92 -12.57
CA PRO A 289 10.10 8.26 -12.54
C PRO A 289 9.60 8.59 -13.93
N PRO A 290 8.37 8.21 -14.29
CA PRO A 290 7.83 8.40 -15.63
C PRO A 290 7.62 9.86 -16.03
N ASN A 291 7.87 10.79 -15.11
CA ASN A 291 7.72 12.22 -15.29
C ASN A 291 9.07 12.89 -15.64
N LYS A 292 9.03 14.20 -15.82
CA LYS A 292 10.15 15.10 -16.07
C LYS A 292 11.39 14.73 -15.24
N CYS A 293 12.55 14.67 -15.89
CA CYS A 293 13.85 14.41 -15.28
C CYS A 293 14.01 15.28 -14.00
N PRO A 294 14.37 14.68 -12.85
CA PRO A 294 14.47 15.41 -11.58
C PRO A 294 15.62 16.43 -11.57
N ARG A 295 16.52 16.36 -12.57
CA ARG A 295 17.54 17.37 -12.79
C ARG A 295 16.85 18.64 -13.28
N TRP A 296 16.88 19.68 -12.44
CA TRP A 296 16.06 20.88 -12.58
C TRP A 296 16.23 21.61 -13.93
N ASP A 297 17.37 21.43 -14.60
CA ASP A 297 17.74 22.02 -15.89
C ASP A 297 17.48 21.10 -17.11
N CYS A 298 17.30 19.78 -16.92
CA CYS A 298 17.09 18.86 -18.06
C CYS A 298 15.68 18.97 -18.62
N GLY A 299 14.69 18.80 -17.75
CA GLY A 299 13.29 18.75 -18.15
C GLY A 299 12.90 17.62 -19.11
N CYS A 300 13.76 16.63 -19.31
CA CYS A 300 13.63 15.58 -20.31
C CYS A 300 12.68 14.47 -19.84
N TYR A 301 11.99 13.81 -20.77
CA TYR A 301 11.10 12.69 -20.49
C TYR A 301 11.74 11.37 -20.93
N HIS A 302 12.54 10.73 -20.09
CA HIS A 302 13.37 9.56 -20.46
C HIS A 302 12.58 8.28 -20.76
N CYS A 303 11.29 8.27 -20.44
CA CYS A 303 10.40 7.12 -20.55
C CYS A 303 9.12 7.44 -21.34
N GLU A 304 9.09 8.57 -22.06
CA GLU A 304 7.97 8.92 -22.96
C GLU A 304 8.25 8.45 -24.39
N ARG A 305 7.16 8.19 -25.12
CA ARG A 305 7.19 7.80 -26.52
C ARG A 305 7.84 8.91 -27.36
N ASP A 306 8.77 8.51 -28.23
CA ASP A 306 9.49 9.40 -29.16
C ASP A 306 10.29 10.52 -28.46
N ALA A 307 10.56 10.38 -27.16
CA ALA A 307 11.35 11.36 -26.44
C ALA A 307 12.79 11.38 -26.98
N PRO A 308 13.33 12.58 -27.30
CA PRO A 308 14.67 12.68 -27.83
C PRO A 308 15.70 12.14 -26.82
N PRO A 309 16.83 11.57 -27.29
CA PRO A 309 17.97 11.28 -26.45
C PRO A 309 18.30 12.47 -25.58
N CYS A 310 18.39 12.23 -24.28
CA CYS A 310 18.75 13.28 -23.36
C CYS A 310 20.16 13.81 -23.70
N GLN A 311 20.26 15.11 -23.98
CA GLN A 311 21.55 15.76 -24.21
C GLN A 311 22.33 16.02 -22.91
N HIS A 312 21.64 15.87 -21.77
CA HIS A 312 22.27 15.87 -20.46
C HIS A 312 22.71 14.43 -20.17
N ASP A 313 23.93 14.25 -19.67
CA ASP A 313 24.43 12.95 -19.17
C ASP A 313 23.65 12.56 -17.90
N CYS A 314 22.37 12.29 -18.09
CA CYS A 314 21.37 12.06 -17.05
C CYS A 314 21.14 10.57 -16.92
N PHE A 315 20.41 9.98 -17.87
CA PHE A 315 20.00 8.58 -17.86
C PHE A 315 19.81 8.08 -19.29
N GLU A 316 20.00 6.77 -19.47
CA GLU A 316 19.67 6.05 -20.69
C GLU A 316 18.16 6.14 -20.95
N ASN A 317 17.77 6.41 -22.20
CA ASN A 317 16.37 6.41 -22.59
C ASN A 317 15.85 4.97 -22.65
N VAL A 318 14.74 4.71 -21.98
CA VAL A 318 14.08 3.40 -21.99
C VAL A 318 12.74 3.55 -22.68
N ASP A 319 12.55 2.81 -23.77
CA ASP A 319 11.35 2.88 -24.58
C ASP A 319 10.20 2.10 -23.93
N LEU A 320 9.27 2.83 -23.31
CA LEU A 320 8.05 2.29 -22.68
C LEU A 320 6.79 2.52 -23.55
N SER A 321 6.96 2.77 -24.85
CA SER A 321 5.86 3.20 -25.73
C SER A 321 4.85 2.11 -26.08
N SER A 322 5.18 0.85 -25.85
CA SER A 322 4.27 -0.27 -26.08
C SER A 322 4.52 -1.41 -25.09
N HIS A 323 3.49 -2.23 -24.90
CA HIS A 323 3.56 -3.45 -24.11
C HIS A 323 4.71 -4.35 -24.57
N ASP A 324 4.82 -4.64 -25.87
CA ASP A 324 5.84 -5.54 -26.41
C ASP A 324 7.25 -5.06 -26.08
N LYS A 325 7.52 -3.76 -26.24
CA LYS A 325 8.84 -3.18 -25.90
C LYS A 325 9.14 -3.28 -24.41
N CYS A 326 8.14 -3.07 -23.55
CA CYS A 326 8.31 -3.26 -22.12
C CYS A 326 8.60 -4.73 -21.76
N VAL A 327 7.95 -5.69 -22.43
CA VAL A 327 8.20 -7.12 -22.24
C VAL A 327 9.60 -7.51 -22.74
N ASP A 328 10.06 -6.93 -23.86
CA ASP A 328 11.40 -7.16 -24.41
C ASP A 328 12.52 -6.74 -23.46
N LEU A 329 12.26 -5.85 -22.51
CA LEU A 329 13.25 -5.48 -21.48
C LEU A 329 13.63 -6.66 -20.58
N PHE A 330 12.79 -7.70 -20.50
CA PHE A 330 13.05 -8.93 -19.73
C PHE A 330 13.70 -10.05 -20.57
N SER A 331 13.96 -9.81 -21.87
CA SER A 331 14.52 -10.81 -22.79
C SER A 331 15.86 -11.43 -22.35
N ASN A 332 16.64 -10.71 -21.54
CA ASN A 332 17.94 -11.17 -21.06
C ASN A 332 17.90 -11.96 -19.74
N LEU A 333 16.74 -12.11 -19.09
CA LEU A 333 16.63 -12.79 -17.80
C LEU A 333 16.46 -14.29 -17.98
N THR A 334 17.55 -15.05 -17.84
CA THR A 334 17.61 -16.47 -18.21
C THR A 334 16.66 -17.41 -17.44
N ASP A 335 16.39 -17.18 -16.14
CA ASP A 335 15.37 -17.96 -15.39
C ASP A 335 13.93 -17.55 -15.70
N TYR A 336 13.72 -16.41 -16.37
CA TYR A 336 12.43 -16.06 -16.95
C TYR A 336 12.17 -16.79 -18.29
N HIS A 337 13.18 -17.48 -18.83
CA HIS A 337 13.14 -18.22 -20.11
C HIS A 337 13.40 -19.74 -19.97
N GLY A 338 13.35 -20.30 -18.75
CA GLY A 338 13.42 -21.74 -18.50
C GLY A 338 12.15 -22.51 -18.96
N PRO A 339 12.10 -23.85 -18.84
CA PRO A 339 10.93 -24.64 -19.26
C PRO A 339 9.64 -24.31 -18.46
N TYR A 340 9.79 -23.63 -17.33
CA TYR A 340 8.72 -23.00 -16.56
C TYR A 340 8.95 -21.49 -16.60
N THR A 341 8.45 -20.83 -17.65
CA THR A 341 8.71 -19.40 -17.89
C THR A 341 7.85 -18.53 -16.98
N GLU A 342 8.45 -17.57 -16.28
CA GLU A 342 7.76 -16.46 -15.60
C GLU A 342 7.20 -15.41 -16.59
N LYS A 343 6.80 -15.88 -17.78
CA LYS A 343 6.33 -15.07 -18.89
C LYS A 343 5.11 -14.25 -18.50
N ASP A 344 4.19 -14.85 -17.74
CA ASP A 344 2.99 -14.16 -17.27
C ASP A 344 3.34 -12.97 -16.37
N LEU A 345 4.35 -13.11 -15.49
CA LEU A 345 4.81 -12.01 -14.66
C LEU A 345 5.40 -10.88 -15.52
N CYS A 346 6.26 -11.21 -16.49
CA CYS A 346 6.79 -10.23 -17.45
C CYS A 346 5.68 -9.50 -18.22
N ILE A 347 4.63 -10.22 -18.64
CA ILE A 347 3.46 -9.64 -19.32
C ILE A 347 2.74 -8.67 -18.38
N GLN A 348 2.46 -9.06 -17.13
CA GLN A 348 1.76 -8.19 -16.18
C GLN A 348 2.58 -6.92 -15.86
N VAL A 349 3.88 -7.08 -15.59
CA VAL A 349 4.78 -5.95 -15.28
C VAL A 349 4.98 -5.05 -16.51
N GLY A 350 5.18 -5.63 -17.69
CA GLY A 350 5.30 -4.91 -18.95
C GLY A 350 4.05 -4.10 -19.27
N SER A 351 2.87 -4.65 -18.98
CA SER A 351 1.58 -3.96 -19.12
C SER A 351 1.51 -2.73 -18.21
N LEU A 352 1.90 -2.85 -16.93
CA LEU A 352 1.94 -1.72 -16.01
C LEU A 352 2.91 -0.62 -16.48
N MET A 353 4.10 -1.00 -16.94
CA MET A 353 5.11 -0.07 -17.43
C MET A 353 4.65 0.67 -18.70
N ALA A 354 3.90 -0.01 -19.58
CA ALA A 354 3.41 0.57 -20.82
C ALA A 354 2.26 1.58 -20.63
N ILE A 355 1.59 1.61 -19.47
CA ILE A 355 0.49 2.56 -19.17
C ILE A 355 1.00 3.99 -19.32
N ASP A 356 0.62 4.70 -20.38
CA ASP A 356 0.85 6.14 -20.49
C ASP A 356 -0.02 6.90 -19.47
N PRO A 357 0.57 7.59 -18.47
CA PRO A 357 -0.19 8.32 -17.46
C PRO A 357 -1.05 9.45 -18.04
N LYS A 358 -0.73 9.97 -19.23
CA LYS A 358 -1.46 11.06 -19.90
C LYS A 358 -2.66 10.55 -20.70
N THR A 359 -2.48 9.44 -21.42
CA THR A 359 -3.45 9.05 -22.46
C THR A 359 -4.17 7.73 -22.18
N SER A 360 -3.66 6.90 -21.26
CA SER A 360 -4.27 5.59 -20.99
C SER A 360 -5.61 5.76 -20.29
N ARG A 361 -6.68 5.53 -21.05
CA ARG A 361 -8.04 5.36 -20.50
C ARG A 361 -8.14 3.96 -19.91
N LEU A 362 -7.74 3.84 -18.65
CA LEU A 362 -7.92 2.62 -17.88
C LEU A 362 -9.33 2.61 -17.28
N ASP A 363 -10.12 1.60 -17.64
CA ASP A 363 -11.50 1.44 -17.15
C ASP A 363 -11.54 1.43 -15.61
N SER A 364 -10.74 0.57 -14.98
CA SER A 364 -10.57 0.56 -13.52
C SER A 364 -9.25 -0.11 -13.11
N THR A 365 -8.79 0.18 -11.89
CA THR A 365 -7.67 -0.56 -11.27
C THR A 365 -8.10 -1.96 -10.87
N VAL A 366 -9.36 -2.12 -10.46
CA VAL A 366 -9.97 -3.42 -10.12
C VAL A 366 -9.89 -4.41 -11.27
N SER A 367 -10.26 -4.00 -12.49
CA SER A 367 -10.20 -4.89 -13.66
C SER A 367 -8.77 -5.40 -13.91
N LEU A 368 -7.79 -4.53 -13.73
CA LEU A 368 -6.38 -4.92 -13.84
C LEU A 368 -5.96 -5.84 -12.69
N TYR A 369 -6.35 -5.52 -11.46
CA TYR A 369 -6.11 -6.37 -10.29
C TYR A 369 -6.67 -7.78 -10.50
N GLN A 370 -7.90 -7.91 -11.00
CA GLN A 370 -8.54 -9.21 -11.23
C GLN A 370 -7.80 -10.04 -12.28
N VAL A 371 -7.34 -9.43 -13.38
CA VAL A 371 -6.52 -10.11 -14.41
C VAL A 371 -5.21 -10.60 -13.81
N VAL A 372 -4.52 -9.74 -13.06
CA VAL A 372 -3.25 -10.08 -12.41
C VAL A 372 -3.44 -11.16 -11.35
N LYS A 373 -4.51 -11.08 -10.56
CA LYS A 373 -4.84 -12.07 -9.53
C LYS A 373 -5.11 -13.44 -10.17
N ALA A 374 -5.88 -13.50 -11.24
CA ALA A 374 -6.13 -14.75 -11.96
C ALA A 374 -4.83 -15.36 -12.54
N ALA A 375 -3.92 -14.53 -13.06
CA ALA A 375 -2.61 -14.99 -13.52
C ALA A 375 -1.74 -15.51 -12.35
N HIS A 376 -1.75 -14.83 -11.20
CA HIS A 376 -1.06 -15.28 -10.00
C HIS A 376 -1.64 -16.59 -9.46
N GLU A 377 -2.96 -16.75 -9.42
CA GLU A 377 -3.62 -18.00 -9.02
C GLU A 377 -3.27 -19.15 -9.97
N ALA A 378 -3.20 -18.89 -11.28
CA ALA A 378 -2.71 -19.89 -12.24
C ALA A 378 -1.25 -20.26 -11.95
N TRP A 379 -0.39 -19.27 -11.70
CA TRP A 379 1.00 -19.50 -11.34
C TRP A 379 1.14 -20.34 -10.06
N LEU A 380 0.41 -20.02 -8.99
CA LEU A 380 0.40 -20.80 -7.73
C LEU A 380 0.01 -22.26 -7.96
N ASN A 381 -0.97 -22.52 -8.84
CA ASN A 381 -1.50 -23.87 -9.07
C ASN A 381 -0.63 -24.72 -10.00
N TYR A 382 0.02 -24.11 -11.00
CA TYR A 382 0.68 -24.84 -12.09
C TYR A 382 2.20 -24.70 -12.11
N HIS A 383 2.76 -23.65 -11.48
CA HIS A 383 4.20 -23.45 -11.43
C HIS A 383 4.83 -24.23 -10.26
N PRO A 384 5.94 -24.97 -10.45
CA PRO A 384 6.57 -25.73 -9.37
C PRO A 384 6.92 -24.88 -8.14
N ASP A 385 7.46 -23.68 -8.36
CA ASP A 385 7.78 -22.77 -7.25
C ASP A 385 6.52 -22.18 -6.62
N GLY A 386 5.46 -21.95 -7.41
CA GLY A 386 4.19 -21.42 -6.93
C GLY A 386 3.49 -22.38 -5.98
N GLN A 387 3.57 -23.69 -6.25
CA GLN A 387 3.02 -24.72 -5.38
C GLN A 387 3.71 -24.82 -4.01
N LEU A 388 4.90 -24.23 -3.87
CA LEU A 388 5.62 -24.15 -2.59
C LEU A 388 5.20 -22.91 -1.77
N ILE A 389 4.52 -21.95 -2.38
CA ILE A 389 4.09 -20.73 -1.71
C ILE A 389 2.83 -21.01 -0.89
N VAL A 390 2.86 -20.58 0.36
CA VAL A 390 1.70 -20.55 1.25
C VAL A 390 1.28 -19.09 1.37
N THR A 391 0.10 -18.76 0.86
CA THR A 391 -0.45 -17.40 0.96
C THR A 391 -0.95 -17.12 2.37
N LEU A 392 -1.21 -15.84 2.69
CA LEU A 392 -1.83 -15.49 3.97
C LEU A 392 -3.22 -16.12 4.08
N GLU A 393 -3.99 -16.10 3.00
CA GLU A 393 -5.32 -16.71 2.90
C GLU A 393 -5.25 -18.22 3.18
N ASP A 394 -4.27 -18.93 2.62
CA ASP A 394 -4.05 -20.35 2.90
C ASP A 394 -3.78 -20.62 4.38
N ASP A 395 -2.92 -19.81 4.99
CA ASP A 395 -2.57 -19.92 6.40
C ASP A 395 -3.78 -19.62 7.31
N LEU A 396 -4.54 -18.55 7.01
CA LEU A 396 -5.76 -18.20 7.74
C LEU A 396 -6.81 -19.33 7.66
N LEU A 397 -7.07 -19.86 6.47
CA LEU A 397 -7.97 -21.00 6.27
C LEU A 397 -7.45 -22.25 7.02
N ALA A 398 -6.13 -22.48 7.04
CA ALA A 398 -5.55 -23.59 7.79
C ALA A 398 -5.71 -23.40 9.31
N ARG A 399 -5.53 -22.17 9.84
CA ARG A 399 -5.79 -21.83 11.26
C ARG A 399 -7.25 -22.04 11.61
N GLU A 400 -8.17 -21.56 10.78
CA GLU A 400 -9.60 -21.71 10.98
C GLU A 400 -10.00 -23.18 11.03
N ARG A 401 -9.56 -23.99 10.04
CA ARG A 401 -9.79 -25.45 10.02
C ARG A 401 -9.24 -26.14 11.27
N ARG A 402 -8.08 -25.71 11.79
CA ARG A 402 -7.50 -26.23 13.04
C ARG A 402 -8.35 -25.85 14.26
N ALA A 403 -8.86 -24.62 14.32
CA ALA A 403 -9.73 -24.14 15.38
C ALA A 403 -11.04 -24.94 15.43
N TRP A 404 -11.71 -25.12 14.29
CA TRP A 404 -12.92 -25.93 14.17
C TRP A 404 -12.70 -27.39 14.60
N LYS A 405 -11.61 -28.01 14.17
CA LYS A 405 -11.24 -29.38 14.61
C LYS A 405 -11.02 -29.46 16.12
N LYS A 406 -10.39 -28.45 16.73
CA LYS A 406 -10.18 -28.39 18.20
C LYS A 406 -11.51 -28.23 18.93
N ALA A 407 -12.37 -27.32 18.49
CA ALA A 407 -13.70 -27.12 19.07
C ALA A 407 -14.54 -28.40 19.01
N GLY A 408 -14.56 -29.09 17.86
CA GLY A 408 -15.25 -30.38 17.72
C GLY A 408 -14.74 -31.45 18.68
N ARG A 409 -13.42 -31.54 18.90
CA ARG A 409 -12.82 -32.46 19.88
C ARG A 409 -13.22 -32.12 21.32
N MET A 410 -13.26 -30.83 21.68
CA MET A 410 -13.69 -30.38 23.02
C MET A 410 -15.16 -30.74 23.28
N MET A 411 -16.05 -30.45 22.33
CA MET A 411 -17.48 -30.80 22.43
C MET A 411 -17.68 -32.32 22.55
N ALA A 412 -16.92 -33.12 21.81
CA ALA A 412 -16.99 -34.58 21.89
C ALA A 412 -16.47 -35.11 23.25
N ALA A 413 -15.40 -34.51 23.80
CA ALA A 413 -14.87 -34.87 25.12
C ALA A 413 -15.86 -34.55 26.23
N GLU A 414 -16.52 -33.38 26.18
CA GLU A 414 -17.55 -33.00 27.14
C GLU A 414 -18.75 -33.96 27.12
N LYS A 415 -19.20 -34.36 25.92
CA LYS A 415 -20.26 -35.36 25.75
C LYS A 415 -19.90 -36.73 26.34
N ARG A 416 -18.64 -37.15 26.21
CA ARG A 416 -18.13 -38.39 26.82
C ARG A 416 -18.00 -38.29 28.34
N GLY A 417 -17.61 -37.14 28.86
CA GLY A 417 -17.56 -36.88 30.31
C GLY A 417 -18.94 -36.93 30.96
N ARG A 418 -19.96 -36.31 30.34
CA ARG A 418 -21.35 -36.36 30.84
C ARG A 418 -21.95 -37.76 30.82
N ARG A 419 -21.58 -38.60 29.85
CA ARG A 419 -22.04 -40.01 29.78
C ARG A 419 -21.40 -40.95 30.80
N ARG A 420 -20.30 -40.56 31.45
CA ARG A 420 -19.64 -41.36 32.50
C ARG A 420 -20.09 -41.02 33.91
N ASN A 421 -20.83 -39.91 34.07
CA ASN A 421 -21.36 -39.43 35.35
C ASN A 421 -22.87 -39.72 35.51
N ILE A 422 -23.43 -40.54 34.62
CA ILE A 422 -24.76 -41.17 34.71
C ILE A 422 -24.50 -42.67 34.74
#